data_AF-A0A1H8XN58-F1
#
_entry.id   AF-A0A1H8XN58-F1
#
_cell.length_a   1.000
_cell.length_b   1.000
_cell.length_c   1.000
_cell.angle_alpha   90.00
_cell.angle_beta   90.00
_cell.angle_gamma   90.00
#
_symmetry.space_group_name_H-M   'P 1'
#
loop_
_entity.id
_entity.type
_entity.pdbx_description
1 polymer ?
#
loop_
_entity_poly.entity_id
_entity_poly.type
_entity_poly.pdbx_seq_one_letter_code
_entity_poly.pdbx_strand_id
1 'polypeptide(L)'
;MRFLTVLAVCIVTASGPSPAAAQQSPSLPSNSAATESVKAKALLMRMADYLAKAQSFSVTMDASFDVVQPSGQKIEFDETRKLTLSRPDKLRIDDVEADGDEHQLRFDGQDLVLFSPKEKVLGKLTRPGSVDEIIYYIVSEMQTRLPLSLLLVTSIAEELQKRVSEISLVEHATVDGKPTDHLAARTEDLDFQVWIATGDVPVPLRVVITYKKDAGQPQFRATLSEWNFNPKIDPASFTFVPPAGTERVAFMVPATGKPGLTSEGK
;
A
#
# COMPACT_ATOMS: atom_id res chain seq x y z
N MET A 1 -29.31 -31.10 -16.14
CA MET A 1 -30.73 -31.19 -16.55
C MET A 1 -30.80 -30.86 -18.03
N ARG A 2 -31.06 -31.86 -18.87
CA ARG A 2 -31.15 -31.79 -20.34
C ARG A 2 -32.57 -31.42 -20.73
N PHE A 3 -32.74 -30.60 -21.77
CA PHE A 3 -33.95 -30.61 -22.60
C PHE A 3 -33.59 -30.60 -24.10
N LEU A 4 -34.15 -31.61 -24.77
CA LEU A 4 -34.32 -31.86 -26.22
C LEU A 4 -35.06 -30.68 -26.88
N THR A 5 -34.58 -30.13 -28.02
CA THR A 5 -34.93 -30.49 -29.42
C THR A 5 -36.17 -29.76 -29.96
N VAL A 6 -36.02 -29.02 -31.07
CA VAL A 6 -36.62 -29.28 -32.40
C VAL A 6 -36.23 -28.19 -33.40
N LEU A 7 -35.93 -28.67 -34.59
CA LEU A 7 -35.53 -28.04 -35.85
C LEU A 7 -36.67 -27.22 -36.49
N ALA A 8 -36.36 -26.06 -37.07
CA ALA A 8 -37.13 -25.49 -38.18
C ALA A 8 -36.20 -24.71 -39.11
N VAL A 9 -35.99 -25.28 -40.30
CA VAL A 9 -35.33 -24.66 -41.46
C VAL A 9 -36.35 -23.76 -42.16
N CYS A 10 -35.99 -22.52 -42.42
CA CYS A 10 -36.59 -21.69 -43.47
C CYS A 10 -35.49 -20.87 -44.13
N ILE A 11 -35.14 -21.28 -45.35
CA ILE A 11 -34.32 -20.51 -46.28
C ILE A 11 -35.23 -19.47 -46.91
N VAL A 12 -34.93 -18.19 -46.68
CA VAL A 12 -35.41 -17.09 -47.51
C VAL A 12 -34.19 -16.26 -47.91
N THR A 13 -33.86 -16.31 -49.20
CA THR A 13 -32.86 -15.48 -49.85
C THR A 13 -33.47 -14.11 -50.12
N ALA A 14 -32.95 -13.06 -49.48
CA ALA A 14 -33.21 -11.68 -49.86
C ALA A 14 -31.86 -10.95 -50.00
N SER A 15 -31.50 -10.64 -51.24
CA SER A 15 -30.35 -9.81 -51.60
C SER A 15 -30.62 -8.36 -51.15
N GLY A 16 -29.94 -7.92 -50.10
CA GLY A 16 -29.93 -6.53 -49.62
C GLY A 16 -28.57 -5.87 -49.89
N PRO A 17 -28.53 -4.53 -50.08
CA PRO A 17 -27.30 -3.82 -50.44
C PRO A 17 -26.31 -3.80 -49.26
N SER A 18 -25.01 -3.97 -49.57
CA SER A 18 -23.90 -3.85 -48.62
C SER A 18 -23.97 -2.54 -47.83
N PRO A 19 -23.93 -2.56 -46.49
CA PRO A 19 -23.57 -1.38 -45.73
C PRO A 19 -22.09 -1.08 -45.99
N ALA A 20 -21.83 0.12 -46.51
CA ALA A 20 -20.49 0.66 -46.65
C ALA A 20 -19.74 0.56 -45.32
N ALA A 21 -18.55 -0.03 -45.36
CA ALA A 21 -17.62 -0.05 -44.25
C ALA A 21 -17.30 1.40 -43.85
N ALA A 22 -17.82 1.84 -42.71
CA ALA A 22 -17.37 3.07 -42.08
C ALA A 22 -15.89 2.88 -41.70
N GLN A 23 -15.01 3.51 -42.46
CA GLN A 23 -13.60 3.64 -42.11
C GLN A 23 -13.51 4.43 -40.80
N GLN A 24 -13.22 3.72 -39.70
CA GLN A 24 -12.75 4.36 -38.48
C GLN A 24 -11.43 5.06 -38.82
N SER A 25 -11.50 6.39 -38.94
CA SER A 25 -10.30 7.22 -39.00
C SER A 25 -9.57 7.11 -37.65
N PRO A 26 -8.24 6.92 -37.64
CA PRO A 26 -7.48 6.89 -36.40
C PRO A 26 -7.56 8.27 -35.74
N SER A 27 -8.25 8.37 -34.61
CA SER A 27 -8.28 9.59 -33.79
C SER A 27 -6.90 9.79 -33.16
N LEU A 28 -6.32 10.97 -33.40
CA LEU A 28 -5.12 11.45 -32.72
C LEU A 28 -5.32 11.41 -31.19
N PRO A 29 -4.29 11.12 -30.38
CA PRO A 29 -4.41 11.09 -28.93
C PRO A 29 -4.90 12.45 -28.41
N SER A 30 -6.00 12.44 -27.66
CA SER A 30 -6.67 13.62 -27.14
C SER A 30 -5.78 14.36 -26.13
N ASN A 31 -5.37 15.59 -26.44
CA ASN A 31 -4.55 16.47 -25.59
C ASN A 31 -5.13 16.68 -24.16
N SER A 32 -6.44 16.46 -23.99
CA SER A 32 -7.14 16.52 -22.70
C SER A 32 -6.69 15.42 -21.73
N ALA A 33 -6.48 14.18 -22.19
CA ALA A 33 -6.10 13.07 -21.31
C ALA A 33 -4.68 13.24 -20.78
N ALA A 34 -3.76 13.73 -21.63
CA ALA A 34 -2.40 14.08 -21.22
C ALA A 34 -2.39 15.22 -20.18
N THR A 35 -3.23 16.24 -20.37
CA THR A 35 -3.36 17.36 -19.42
C THR A 35 -3.89 16.91 -18.06
N GLU A 36 -4.90 16.02 -18.03
CA GLU A 36 -5.45 15.48 -16.78
C GLU A 36 -4.45 14.59 -16.04
N SER A 37 -3.68 13.76 -16.75
CA SER A 37 -2.62 12.95 -16.12
C SER A 37 -1.52 13.82 -15.49
N VAL A 38 -1.15 14.94 -16.13
CA VAL A 38 -0.20 15.91 -15.57
C VAL A 38 -0.72 16.53 -14.27
N LYS A 39 -2.00 16.93 -14.23
CA LYS A 39 -2.63 17.47 -13.00
C LYS A 39 -2.68 16.42 -11.89
N ALA A 40 -3.12 15.21 -12.20
CA ALA A 40 -3.20 14.10 -11.24
C ALA A 40 -1.82 13.77 -10.65
N LYS A 41 -0.78 13.74 -11.50
CA LYS A 41 0.61 13.58 -11.05
C LYS A 41 1.05 14.72 -10.14
N ALA A 42 0.72 15.97 -10.46
CA ALA A 42 1.05 17.11 -9.60
C ALA A 42 0.39 17.02 -8.22
N LEU A 43 -0.87 16.58 -8.14
CA LEU A 43 -1.57 16.36 -6.87
C LEU A 43 -0.90 15.27 -6.02
N LEU A 44 -0.55 14.13 -6.64
CA LEU A 44 0.16 13.05 -5.97
C LEU A 44 1.53 13.50 -5.44
N MET A 45 2.30 14.20 -6.27
CA MET A 45 3.63 14.71 -5.88
C MET A 45 3.54 15.76 -4.78
N ARG A 46 2.53 16.61 -4.79
CA ARG A 46 2.30 17.59 -3.71
C ARG A 46 2.07 16.92 -2.35
N MET A 47 1.29 15.83 -2.30
CA MET A 47 1.12 15.01 -1.10
C MET A 47 2.44 14.38 -0.66
N ALA A 48 3.17 13.79 -1.60
CA ALA A 48 4.46 13.16 -1.33
C ALA A 48 5.47 14.15 -0.74
N ASP A 49 5.62 15.32 -1.35
CA ASP A 49 6.52 16.38 -0.89
C ASP A 49 6.14 16.91 0.50
N TYR A 50 4.84 17.00 0.79
CA TYR A 50 4.35 17.43 2.10
C TYR A 50 4.76 16.43 3.19
N LEU A 51 4.53 15.13 2.97
CA LEU A 51 4.90 14.07 3.91
C LEU A 51 6.43 13.91 4.05
N ALA A 52 7.18 14.06 2.96
CA ALA A 52 8.63 13.98 2.97
C ALA A 52 9.28 15.06 3.88
N LYS A 53 8.69 16.26 3.91
CA LYS A 53 9.19 17.39 4.70
C LYS A 53 8.76 17.34 6.17
N ALA A 54 7.72 16.58 6.50
CA ALA A 54 7.24 16.44 7.87
C ALA A 54 8.31 15.80 8.75
N GLN A 55 8.80 16.56 9.74
CA GLN A 55 9.76 16.07 10.73
C GLN A 55 9.11 15.11 11.73
N SER A 56 7.85 15.33 12.07
CA SER A 56 7.10 14.47 12.97
C SER A 56 5.64 14.45 12.58
N PHE A 57 4.99 13.30 12.71
CA PHE A 57 3.54 13.22 12.64
C PHE A 57 3.00 11.99 13.36
N SER A 58 1.70 12.03 13.69
CA SER A 58 0.91 10.86 14.02
C SER A 58 -0.30 10.75 13.12
N VAL A 59 -0.75 9.53 12.88
CA VAL A 59 -1.95 9.21 12.09
C VAL A 59 -2.57 7.92 12.62
N THR A 60 -3.90 7.87 12.61
CA THR A 60 -4.68 6.66 12.89
C THR A 60 -5.20 6.10 11.58
N MET A 61 -5.16 4.78 11.42
CA MET A 61 -5.55 4.08 10.21
C MET A 61 -6.48 2.93 10.57
N ASP A 62 -7.68 2.94 10.01
CA ASP A 62 -8.54 1.76 10.02
C ASP A 62 -8.36 1.05 8.68
N ALA A 63 -7.81 -0.16 8.72
CA ALA A 63 -7.37 -0.89 7.55
C ALA A 63 -8.03 -2.26 7.45
N SER A 64 -8.10 -2.76 6.21
CA SER A 64 -8.50 -4.13 5.92
C SER A 64 -7.59 -4.74 4.86
N PHE A 65 -7.37 -6.05 4.91
CA PHE A 65 -6.54 -6.76 3.96
C PHE A 65 -7.06 -8.16 3.62
N ASP A 66 -6.86 -8.55 2.37
CA ASP A 66 -7.21 -9.89 1.88
C ASP A 66 -6.08 -10.90 2.15
N VAL A 67 -6.42 -12.04 2.75
CA VAL A 67 -5.61 -13.26 2.75
C VAL A 67 -6.23 -14.27 1.80
N VAL A 68 -5.42 -14.74 0.84
CA VAL A 68 -5.85 -15.74 -0.15
C VAL A 68 -5.59 -17.14 0.38
N GLN A 69 -6.65 -17.91 0.55
CA GLN A 69 -6.59 -19.30 1.01
C GLN A 69 -6.08 -20.24 -0.10
N PRO A 70 -5.62 -21.45 0.24
CA PRO A 70 -5.24 -22.45 -0.78
C PRO A 70 -6.35 -22.79 -1.79
N SER A 71 -7.62 -22.61 -1.40
CA SER A 71 -8.79 -22.77 -2.28
C SER A 71 -8.96 -21.64 -3.31
N GLY A 72 -8.20 -20.56 -3.20
CA GLY A 72 -8.38 -19.31 -3.96
C GLY A 72 -9.41 -18.36 -3.35
N GLN A 73 -10.08 -18.73 -2.26
CA GLN A 73 -10.98 -17.83 -1.53
C GLN A 73 -10.19 -16.69 -0.90
N LYS A 74 -10.71 -15.46 -1.01
CA LYS A 74 -10.19 -14.31 -0.25
C LYS A 74 -10.97 -14.16 1.05
N ILE A 75 -10.24 -14.03 2.15
CA ILE A 75 -10.78 -13.72 3.47
C ILE A 75 -10.23 -12.34 3.84
N GLU A 76 -11.12 -11.43 4.22
CA GLU A 76 -10.76 -10.09 4.70
C GLU A 76 -10.53 -10.12 6.20
N PHE A 77 -9.50 -9.40 6.65
CA PHE A 77 -9.18 -9.13 8.04
C PHE A 77 -9.07 -7.62 8.23
N ASP A 78 -9.52 -7.14 9.39
CA ASP A 78 -9.50 -5.73 9.75
C ASP A 78 -8.53 -5.46 10.90
N GLU A 79 -7.93 -4.28 10.90
CA GLU A 79 -6.99 -3.82 11.91
C GLU A 79 -7.09 -2.29 12.08
N THR A 80 -6.81 -1.80 13.29
CA THR A 80 -6.59 -0.37 13.54
C THR A 80 -5.12 -0.15 13.90
N ARG A 81 -4.46 0.76 13.18
CA ARG A 81 -3.07 1.15 13.38
C ARG A 81 -2.94 2.59 13.82
N LYS A 82 -2.22 2.83 14.90
CA LYS A 82 -1.75 4.16 15.28
C LYS A 82 -0.26 4.28 15.01
N LEU A 83 0.09 5.19 14.11
CA LEU A 83 1.46 5.48 13.76
C LEU A 83 1.93 6.79 14.39
N THR A 84 3.15 6.80 14.90
CA THR A 84 3.84 8.02 15.34
C THR A 84 5.27 7.97 14.83
N LEU A 85 5.66 9.01 14.11
CA LEU A 85 6.98 9.14 13.50
C LEU A 85 7.62 10.46 13.97
N SER A 86 8.91 10.39 14.29
CA SER A 86 9.76 11.56 14.50
C SER A 86 11.12 11.30 13.87
N ARG A 87 11.42 12.04 12.80
CA ARG A 87 12.68 11.93 12.08
C ARG A 87 13.85 12.42 12.95
N PRO A 88 15.07 11.90 12.72
CA PRO A 88 15.40 10.94 11.67
C PRO A 88 15.08 9.48 12.02
N ASP A 89 14.85 9.14 13.28
CA ASP A 89 15.15 7.78 13.77
C ASP A 89 14.13 7.20 14.75
N LYS A 90 12.97 7.84 14.94
CA LYS A 90 11.92 7.37 15.85
C LYS A 90 10.67 6.95 15.10
N LEU A 91 10.27 5.69 15.28
CA LEU A 91 9.02 5.14 14.74
C LEU A 91 8.32 4.30 15.81
N ARG A 92 7.02 4.53 15.96
CA ARG A 92 6.13 3.77 16.80
C ARG A 92 4.90 3.39 15.98
N ILE A 93 4.56 2.10 16.00
CA ILE A 93 3.31 1.60 15.45
C ILE A 93 2.67 0.74 16.54
N ASP A 94 1.42 1.05 16.87
CA ASP A 94 0.55 0.19 17.65
C ASP A 94 -0.56 -0.28 16.73
N ASP A 95 -0.79 -1.58 16.70
CA ASP A 95 -1.71 -2.27 15.81
C ASP A 95 -2.62 -3.15 16.65
N VAL A 96 -3.91 -3.15 16.33
CA VAL A 96 -4.94 -3.95 16.99
C VAL A 96 -5.79 -4.60 15.90
N GLU A 97 -5.74 -5.92 15.81
CA GLU A 97 -6.58 -6.70 14.91
C GLU A 97 -8.03 -6.77 15.42
N ALA A 98 -8.96 -7.09 14.54
CA ALA A 98 -10.40 -7.12 14.87
C ALA A 98 -10.78 -8.12 15.96
N ASP A 99 -9.98 -9.17 16.19
CA ASP A 99 -10.18 -10.13 17.27
C ASP A 99 -9.60 -9.68 18.62
N GLY A 100 -8.95 -8.51 18.64
CA GLY A 100 -8.33 -7.90 19.81
C GLY A 100 -6.85 -8.20 19.96
N ASP A 101 -6.22 -8.90 19.01
CA ASP A 101 -4.78 -9.16 19.06
C ASP A 101 -3.99 -7.87 18.83
N GLU A 102 -3.04 -7.60 19.72
CA GLU A 102 -2.23 -6.39 19.70
C GLU A 102 -0.82 -6.68 19.18
N HIS A 103 -0.29 -5.75 18.39
CA HIS A 103 1.09 -5.74 17.95
C HIS A 103 1.73 -4.38 18.17
N GLN A 104 2.97 -4.39 18.67
CA GLN A 104 3.71 -3.17 18.96
C GLN A 104 5.04 -3.18 18.22
N LEU A 105 5.25 -2.18 17.37
CA LEU A 105 6.54 -1.91 16.74
C LEU A 105 7.13 -0.63 17.32
N ARG A 106 8.42 -0.69 17.66
CA ARG A 106 9.20 0.42 18.20
C ARG A 106 10.55 0.48 17.50
N PHE A 107 10.96 1.66 17.08
CA PHE A 107 12.30 1.94 16.60
C PHE A 107 12.80 3.23 17.23
N ASP A 108 13.96 3.16 17.85
CA ASP A 108 14.58 4.26 18.59
C ASP A 108 15.86 4.80 17.92
N GLY A 109 16.17 4.36 16.70
CA GLY A 109 17.39 4.72 15.98
C GLY A 109 18.55 3.75 16.21
N GLN A 110 18.38 2.77 17.10
CA GLN A 110 19.37 1.74 17.40
C GLN A 110 18.76 0.34 17.25
N ASP A 111 17.56 0.15 17.82
CA ASP A 111 16.89 -1.13 17.91
C ASP A 111 15.48 -1.05 17.32
N LEU A 112 15.17 -1.97 16.41
CA LEU A 112 13.81 -2.27 15.96
C LEU A 112 13.28 -3.42 16.81
N VAL A 113 12.17 -3.17 17.51
CA VAL A 113 11.48 -4.16 18.34
C VAL A 113 10.08 -4.37 17.81
N LEU A 114 9.71 -5.64 17.64
CA LEU A 114 8.34 -6.08 17.41
C LEU A 114 7.91 -6.93 18.61
N PHE A 115 6.76 -6.64 19.18
CA PHE A 115 6.24 -7.34 20.36
C PHE A 115 4.79 -7.73 20.16
N SER A 116 4.47 -8.97 20.51
CA SER A 116 3.09 -9.46 20.67
C SER A 116 2.81 -9.65 22.16
N PRO A 117 1.96 -8.81 22.78
CA PRO A 117 1.61 -8.93 24.20
C PRO A 117 0.90 -10.24 24.54
N LYS A 118 0.01 -10.72 23.66
CA LYS A 118 -0.75 -11.96 23.86
C LYS A 118 0.16 -13.18 23.92
N GLU A 119 1.07 -13.30 22.96
CA GLU A 119 2.03 -14.40 22.90
C GLU A 119 3.22 -14.21 23.86
N LYS A 120 3.41 -13.00 24.40
CA LYS A 120 4.59 -12.59 25.19
C LYS A 120 5.90 -12.88 24.46
N VAL A 121 5.92 -12.63 23.16
CA VAL A 121 7.08 -12.84 22.30
C VAL A 121 7.57 -11.49 21.78
N LEU A 122 8.89 -11.28 21.82
CA LEU A 122 9.53 -10.16 21.13
C LEU A 122 10.56 -10.60 20.09
N GLY A 123 10.54 -9.94 18.94
CA GLY A 123 11.67 -9.85 18.02
C GLY A 123 12.46 -8.57 18.29
N LYS A 124 13.79 -8.66 18.35
CA LYS A 124 14.69 -7.49 18.41
C LYS A 124 15.75 -7.55 17.32
N LEU A 125 15.89 -6.47 16.56
CA LEU A 125 16.89 -6.28 15.53
C LEU A 125 17.69 -5.02 15.87
N THR A 126 18.99 -5.19 16.08
CA THR A 126 19.90 -4.06 16.31
C THR A 126 20.46 -3.59 14.97
N ARG A 127 19.95 -2.45 14.49
CA ARG A 127 20.39 -1.80 13.25
C ARG A 127 20.30 -0.29 13.45
N PRO A 128 21.40 0.36 13.88
CA PRO A 128 21.39 1.79 14.05
C PRO A 128 21.24 2.50 12.70
N GLY A 129 20.48 3.60 12.70
CA GLY A 129 20.18 4.36 11.50
C GLY A 129 18.88 5.15 11.59
N SER A 130 18.46 5.65 10.44
CA SER A 130 17.23 6.41 10.26
C SER A 130 16.00 5.52 10.01
N VAL A 131 14.80 6.12 10.13
CA VAL A 131 13.54 5.51 9.71
C VAL A 131 13.58 5.14 8.23
N ASP A 132 14.18 5.99 7.39
CA ASP A 132 14.34 5.70 5.96
C ASP A 132 15.14 4.41 5.72
N GLU A 133 16.27 4.26 6.41
CA GLU A 133 17.14 3.08 6.28
C GLU A 133 16.49 1.80 6.84
N ILE A 134 15.78 1.89 7.98
CA ILE A 134 15.13 0.70 8.55
C ILE A 134 13.91 0.28 7.73
N ILE A 135 13.14 1.22 7.18
CA ILE A 135 12.01 0.89 6.28
C ILE A 135 12.53 0.27 4.99
N TYR A 136 13.61 0.80 4.41
CA TYR A 136 14.25 0.18 3.25
C TYR A 136 14.73 -1.25 3.57
N TYR A 137 15.34 -1.46 4.74
CA TYR A 137 15.77 -2.79 5.19
C TYR A 137 14.58 -3.77 5.26
N ILE A 138 13.50 -3.39 5.93
CA ILE A 138 12.31 -4.22 6.10
C ILE A 138 11.70 -4.60 4.75
N VAL A 139 11.50 -3.62 3.86
CA VAL A 139 10.80 -3.84 2.59
C VAL A 139 11.70 -4.55 1.57
N SER A 140 12.96 -4.14 1.44
CA SER A 140 13.83 -4.59 0.35
C SER A 140 14.71 -5.78 0.75
N GLU A 141 15.32 -5.76 1.93
CA GLU A 141 16.26 -6.81 2.37
C GLU A 141 15.53 -7.95 3.07
N MET A 142 14.58 -7.66 3.96
CA MET A 142 13.75 -8.68 4.62
C MET A 142 12.56 -9.13 3.77
N GLN A 143 12.32 -8.48 2.62
CA GLN A 143 11.18 -8.75 1.73
C GLN A 143 9.83 -8.74 2.45
N THR A 144 9.72 -7.96 3.53
CA THR A 144 8.51 -7.88 4.35
C THR A 144 7.54 -6.89 3.73
N ARG A 145 6.29 -7.33 3.57
CA ARG A 145 5.22 -6.47 3.08
C ARG A 145 4.83 -5.47 4.17
N LEU A 146 5.04 -4.19 3.90
CA LEU A 146 4.57 -3.11 4.74
C LEU A 146 3.74 -2.15 3.88
N PRO A 147 2.41 -2.34 3.80
CA PRO A 147 1.53 -1.44 3.05
C PRO A 147 1.70 -0.01 3.56
N LEU A 148 1.70 0.96 2.65
CA LEU A 148 1.87 2.38 2.95
C LEU A 148 3.21 2.75 3.60
N SER A 149 4.24 1.90 3.52
CA SER A 149 5.61 2.20 3.97
C SER A 149 6.18 3.48 3.37
N LEU A 150 5.78 3.84 2.15
CA LEU A 150 6.20 5.10 1.52
C LEU A 150 5.81 6.34 2.33
N LEU A 151 4.73 6.30 3.13
CA LEU A 151 4.37 7.44 3.99
C LEU A 151 5.44 7.72 5.07
N LEU A 152 6.34 6.76 5.33
CA LEU A 152 7.32 6.81 6.41
C LEU A 152 8.69 7.30 5.97
N VAL A 153 8.96 7.39 4.67
CA VAL A 153 10.28 7.73 4.13
C VAL A 153 10.29 9.11 3.49
N THR A 154 11.44 9.79 3.56
CA THR A 154 11.63 11.08 2.90
C THR A 154 11.72 10.95 1.38
N SER A 155 12.07 9.77 0.87
CA SER A 155 12.19 9.48 -0.56
C SER A 155 10.85 9.22 -1.27
N ILE A 156 9.70 9.37 -0.61
CA ILE A 156 8.36 9.08 -1.17
C ILE A 156 8.14 9.71 -2.55
N ALA A 157 8.55 10.97 -2.75
CA ALA A 157 8.40 11.67 -4.01
C ALA A 157 9.22 11.01 -5.13
N GLU A 158 10.48 10.69 -4.86
CA GLU A 158 11.37 9.99 -5.80
C GLU A 158 10.82 8.60 -6.15
N GLU A 159 10.41 7.84 -5.14
CA GLU A 159 9.88 6.49 -5.32
C GLU A 159 8.59 6.49 -6.14
N LEU A 160 7.67 7.43 -5.88
CA LEU A 160 6.44 7.57 -6.68
C LEU A 160 6.74 8.02 -8.10
N GLN A 161 7.67 8.98 -8.29
CA GLN A 161 8.08 9.43 -9.61
C GLN A 161 8.69 8.30 -10.46
N LYS A 162 9.46 7.41 -9.83
CA LYS A 162 10.09 6.27 -10.47
C LYS A 162 9.10 5.14 -10.79
N ARG A 163 8.14 4.87 -9.89
CA ARG A 163 7.30 3.67 -9.96
C ARG A 163 5.96 3.87 -10.65
N VAL A 164 5.39 5.07 -10.62
CA VAL A 164 4.07 5.34 -11.22
C VAL A 164 4.20 5.48 -12.73
N SER A 165 3.61 4.54 -13.46
CA SER A 165 3.60 4.53 -14.93
C SER A 165 2.37 5.20 -15.51
N GLU A 166 1.22 5.11 -14.82
CA GLU A 166 -0.05 5.72 -15.23
C GLU A 166 -0.74 6.33 -14.02
N ILE A 167 -1.38 7.49 -14.23
CA ILE A 167 -2.18 8.16 -13.20
C ILE A 167 -3.29 9.01 -13.82
N SER A 168 -4.46 8.99 -13.19
CA SER A 168 -5.61 9.82 -13.53
C SER A 168 -6.28 10.39 -12.28
N LEU A 169 -6.84 11.59 -12.41
CA LEU A 169 -7.83 12.13 -11.48
C LEU A 169 -9.16 11.48 -11.85
N VAL A 170 -9.77 10.76 -10.92
CA VAL A 170 -11.05 10.06 -11.10
C VAL A 170 -12.20 11.02 -10.87
N GLU A 171 -12.19 11.68 -9.70
CA GLU A 171 -13.21 12.64 -9.28
C GLU A 171 -12.71 13.53 -8.15
N HIS A 172 -13.45 14.60 -7.88
CA HIS A 172 -13.39 15.30 -6.61
C HIS A 172 -14.45 14.68 -5.69
N ALA A 173 -14.02 14.14 -4.56
CA ALA A 173 -14.83 13.34 -3.67
C ALA A 173 -14.88 13.93 -2.25
N THR A 174 -15.56 13.24 -1.36
CA THR A 174 -15.56 13.54 0.08
C THR A 174 -15.29 12.26 0.86
N VAL A 175 -14.36 12.33 1.81
CA VAL A 175 -14.05 11.24 2.76
C VAL A 175 -14.25 11.80 4.16
N ASP A 176 -15.16 11.22 4.94
CA ASP A 176 -15.53 11.66 6.29
C ASP A 176 -15.81 13.17 6.39
N GLY A 177 -16.55 13.71 5.42
CA GLY A 177 -16.91 15.12 5.35
C GLY A 177 -15.79 16.05 4.85
N LYS A 178 -14.59 15.53 4.53
CA LYS A 178 -13.46 16.31 4.02
C LYS A 178 -13.36 16.22 2.49
N PRO A 179 -13.24 17.35 1.77
CA PRO A 179 -13.08 17.35 0.31
C PRO A 179 -11.72 16.76 -0.10
N THR A 180 -11.73 15.84 -1.07
CA THR A 180 -10.55 15.12 -1.55
C THR A 180 -10.46 15.08 -3.07
N ASP A 181 -9.24 14.97 -3.58
CA ASP A 181 -8.97 14.55 -4.96
C ASP A 181 -8.74 13.04 -4.98
N HIS A 182 -9.60 12.30 -5.71
CA HIS A 182 -9.48 10.85 -5.87
C HIS A 182 -8.62 10.54 -7.09
N LEU A 183 -7.45 9.96 -6.85
CA LEU A 183 -6.52 9.55 -7.89
C LEU A 183 -6.51 8.03 -8.03
N ALA A 184 -6.38 7.54 -9.25
CA ALA A 184 -6.07 6.14 -9.56
C ALA A 184 -4.75 6.07 -10.31
N ALA A 185 -3.88 5.14 -9.90
CA ALA A 185 -2.52 5.02 -10.44
C ALA A 185 -2.09 3.56 -10.56
N ARG A 186 -1.12 3.32 -11.46
CA ARG A 186 -0.55 2.01 -11.73
C ARG A 186 0.97 2.08 -11.57
N THR A 187 1.54 1.04 -10.95
CA THR A 187 2.98 0.74 -10.97
C THR A 187 3.21 -0.58 -11.67
N GLU A 188 4.45 -1.09 -11.67
CA GLU A 188 4.72 -2.43 -12.21
C GLU A 188 3.93 -3.52 -11.46
N ASP A 189 3.92 -3.47 -10.13
CA ASP A 189 3.41 -4.55 -9.27
C ASP A 189 2.05 -4.25 -8.64
N LEU A 190 1.64 -2.97 -8.61
CA LEU A 190 0.45 -2.51 -7.89
C LEU A 190 -0.47 -1.70 -8.81
N ASP A 191 -1.77 -1.80 -8.54
CA ASP A 191 -2.72 -0.75 -8.87
C ASP A 191 -3.17 -0.11 -7.55
N PHE A 192 -3.14 1.21 -7.44
CA PHE A 192 -3.57 1.88 -6.23
C PHE A 192 -4.50 3.07 -6.50
N GLN A 193 -5.33 3.36 -5.52
CA GLN A 193 -6.17 4.54 -5.46
C GLN A 193 -5.86 5.30 -4.19
N VAL A 194 -5.88 6.63 -4.26
CA VAL A 194 -5.67 7.50 -3.10
C VAL A 194 -6.62 8.68 -3.15
N TRP A 195 -7.23 8.98 -2.01
CA TRP A 195 -8.04 10.18 -1.81
C TRP A 195 -7.21 11.17 -0.99
N ILE A 196 -6.78 12.25 -1.63
CA ILE A 196 -5.89 13.25 -1.03
C ILE A 196 -6.71 14.43 -0.56
N ALA A 197 -6.57 14.85 0.69
CA ALA A 197 -7.24 16.05 1.20
C ALA A 197 -6.88 17.28 0.35
N THR A 198 -7.88 18.07 0.00
CA THR A 198 -7.66 19.37 -0.67
C THR A 198 -7.23 20.43 0.36
N GLY A 199 -6.69 21.55 -0.12
CA GLY A 199 -6.22 22.64 0.74
C GLY A 199 -4.73 22.56 1.09
N ASP A 200 -4.32 23.13 2.23
CA ASP A 200 -2.90 23.34 2.60
C ASP A 200 -2.21 22.10 3.19
N VAL A 201 -2.99 21.11 3.63
CA VAL A 201 -2.50 19.86 4.23
C VAL A 201 -2.91 18.69 3.32
N PRO A 202 -2.19 18.46 2.21
CA PRO A 202 -2.55 17.45 1.21
C PRO A 202 -2.10 16.06 1.66
N VAL A 203 -2.88 15.44 2.54
CA VAL A 203 -2.60 14.11 3.11
C VAL A 203 -3.57 13.05 2.58
N PRO A 204 -3.17 11.77 2.49
CA PRO A 204 -4.11 10.72 2.12
C PRO A 204 -5.11 10.51 3.26
N LEU A 205 -6.40 10.45 2.89
CA LEU A 205 -7.51 10.12 3.80
C LEU A 205 -8.08 8.73 3.53
N ARG A 206 -7.84 8.20 2.34
CA ARG A 206 -8.17 6.82 1.99
C ARG A 206 -7.19 6.29 0.98
N VAL A 207 -6.84 5.00 1.07
CA VAL A 207 -6.02 4.30 0.09
C VAL A 207 -6.59 2.91 -0.19
N VAL A 208 -6.51 2.48 -1.44
CA VAL A 208 -6.72 1.08 -1.84
C VAL A 208 -5.52 0.63 -2.65
N ILE A 209 -4.95 -0.53 -2.33
CA ILE A 209 -3.83 -1.15 -3.05
C ILE A 209 -4.29 -2.53 -3.52
N THR A 210 -4.08 -2.84 -4.79
CA THR A 210 -4.29 -4.17 -5.38
C THR A 210 -2.95 -4.74 -5.81
N TYR A 211 -2.60 -5.91 -5.28
CA TYR A 211 -1.39 -6.65 -5.64
C TYR A 211 -1.64 -7.49 -6.90
N LYS A 212 -1.59 -6.87 -8.08
CA LYS A 212 -2.07 -7.47 -9.33
C LYS A 212 -1.26 -8.66 -9.85
N LYS A 213 -0.02 -8.84 -9.37
CA LYS A 213 0.85 -9.99 -9.72
C LYS A 213 0.71 -11.17 -8.75
N ASP A 214 0.07 -10.98 -7.60
CA ASP A 214 -0.16 -12.04 -6.63
C ASP A 214 -1.37 -12.89 -7.03
N ALA A 215 -1.32 -14.18 -6.72
CA ALA A 215 -2.45 -15.08 -6.93
C ALA A 215 -3.70 -14.57 -6.20
N GLY A 216 -4.83 -14.49 -6.90
CA GLY A 216 -6.08 -13.96 -6.35
C GLY A 216 -6.16 -12.44 -6.27
N GLN A 217 -5.09 -11.70 -6.58
CA GLN A 217 -5.03 -10.23 -6.53
C GLN A 217 -5.60 -9.67 -5.21
N PRO A 218 -4.98 -10.02 -4.06
CA PRO A 218 -5.40 -9.50 -2.77
C PRO A 218 -5.29 -7.98 -2.75
N GLN A 219 -6.05 -7.38 -1.85
CA GLN A 219 -6.10 -5.95 -1.67
C GLN A 219 -5.79 -5.56 -0.22
N PHE A 220 -5.24 -4.37 -0.07
CA PHE A 220 -5.14 -3.65 1.19
C PHE A 220 -5.95 -2.36 1.05
N ARG A 221 -6.74 -2.01 2.06
CA ARG A 221 -7.58 -0.81 2.11
C ARG A 221 -7.32 -0.11 3.43
N ALA A 222 -7.28 1.21 3.43
CA ALA A 222 -7.18 1.97 4.67
C ALA A 222 -7.91 3.31 4.56
N THR A 223 -8.58 3.71 5.63
CA THR A 223 -9.02 5.08 5.89
C THR A 223 -8.07 5.69 6.93
N LEU A 224 -7.57 6.89 6.65
CA LEU A 224 -6.58 7.56 7.48
C LEU A 224 -7.18 8.80 8.11
N SER A 225 -7.10 8.88 9.43
CA SER A 225 -7.72 9.91 10.25
C SER A 225 -6.73 10.46 11.29
N GLU A 226 -7.15 11.50 12.01
CA GLU A 226 -6.37 12.06 13.12
C GLU A 226 -4.92 12.48 12.79
N TRP A 227 -4.67 12.87 11.54
CA TRP A 227 -3.39 13.45 11.14
C TRP A 227 -2.99 14.61 12.05
N ASN A 228 -1.82 14.51 12.67
CA ASN A 228 -1.25 15.54 13.52
C ASN A 228 0.23 15.70 13.19
N PHE A 229 0.62 16.86 12.65
CA PHE A 229 1.99 17.20 12.27
C PHE A 229 2.80 17.90 13.37
N ASN A 230 2.20 18.10 14.54
CA ASN A 230 2.88 18.55 15.75
C ASN A 230 2.44 17.72 16.96
N PRO A 231 2.65 16.39 16.92
CA PRO A 231 2.27 15.51 18.01
C PRO A 231 3.09 15.82 19.26
N LYS A 232 2.43 15.81 20.42
CA LYS A 232 3.14 15.83 21.72
C LYS A 232 3.67 14.43 21.97
N ILE A 233 4.96 14.23 21.71
CA ILE A 233 5.59 12.92 21.81
C ILE A 233 6.41 12.83 23.11
N ASP A 234 6.17 11.78 23.88
CA ASP A 234 7.10 11.34 24.92
C ASP A 234 8.24 10.55 24.27
N PRO A 235 9.50 11.01 24.34
CA PRO A 235 10.63 10.29 23.76
C PRO A 235 10.78 8.85 24.28
N ALA A 236 10.39 8.57 25.53
CA ALA A 236 10.46 7.23 26.10
C ALA A 236 9.54 6.23 25.39
N SER A 237 8.48 6.72 24.74
CA SER A 237 7.48 5.88 24.08
C SER A 237 7.99 5.14 22.83
N PHE A 238 9.17 5.50 22.32
CA PHE A 238 9.84 4.80 21.21
C PHE A 238 10.77 3.68 21.67
N THR A 239 11.06 3.60 22.97
CA THR A 239 11.86 2.52 23.53
C THR A 239 10.94 1.41 24.03
N PHE A 240 11.40 0.17 23.93
CA PHE A 240 10.65 -0.98 24.43
C PHE A 240 11.41 -1.69 25.54
N VAL A 241 10.80 -1.75 26.73
CA VAL A 241 11.28 -2.55 27.85
C VAL A 241 10.40 -3.80 27.94
N PRO A 242 10.93 -5.00 27.62
CA PRO A 242 10.12 -6.21 27.62
C PRO A 242 9.64 -6.55 29.04
N PRO A 243 8.34 -6.86 29.23
CA PRO A 243 7.82 -7.35 30.49
C PRO A 243 8.53 -8.63 30.95
N ALA A 244 8.48 -8.92 32.25
CA ALA A 244 9.01 -10.16 32.80
C ALA A 244 8.33 -11.38 32.15
N GLY A 245 9.13 -12.38 31.77
CA GLY A 245 8.65 -13.60 31.11
C GLY A 245 8.44 -13.47 29.59
N THR A 246 8.91 -12.39 28.96
CA THR A 246 8.89 -12.26 27.49
C THR A 246 9.94 -13.18 26.86
N GLU A 247 9.52 -14.01 25.91
CA GLU A 247 10.41 -14.84 25.10
C GLU A 247 11.00 -14.04 23.93
N ARG A 248 12.29 -14.23 23.65
CA ARG A 248 12.97 -13.60 22.51
C ARG A 248 12.98 -14.56 21.33
N VAL A 249 12.44 -14.13 20.21
CA VAL A 249 12.56 -14.83 18.92
C VAL A 249 13.51 -14.08 18.00
N ALA A 250 14.22 -14.83 17.17
CA ALA A 250 15.10 -14.26 16.16
C ALA A 250 14.27 -13.74 14.98
N PHE A 251 14.66 -12.58 14.44
CA PHE A 251 14.18 -12.15 13.13
C PHE A 251 14.73 -13.09 12.06
N MET A 252 13.85 -13.76 11.33
CA MET A 252 14.24 -14.55 10.16
C MET A 252 14.23 -13.65 8.92
N VAL A 253 15.40 -13.45 8.33
CA VAL A 253 15.52 -12.87 6.99
C VAL A 253 15.37 -14.02 6.00
N PRO A 254 14.47 -13.94 5.00
CA PRO A 254 14.39 -14.95 3.94
C PRO A 254 15.78 -15.13 3.33
N ALA A 255 16.25 -16.38 3.22
CA ALA A 255 17.54 -16.64 2.57
C ALA A 255 17.46 -16.13 1.13
N THR A 256 18.27 -15.13 0.78
CA THR A 256 18.39 -14.68 -0.61
C THR A 256 19.04 -15.79 -1.43
N GLY A 257 18.22 -16.67 -1.99
CA GLY A 257 18.67 -17.76 -2.84
C GLY A 257 19.20 -17.24 -4.17
N LYS A 258 20.50 -16.93 -4.26
CA LYS A 258 21.24 -17.23 -5.48
C LYS A 258 21.58 -18.73 -5.41
N PRO A 259 21.18 -19.56 -6.39
CA PRO A 259 21.71 -20.91 -6.50
C PRO A 259 23.23 -20.78 -6.68
N GLY A 260 23.98 -21.04 -5.61
CA GLY A 260 25.41 -21.23 -5.70
C GLY A 260 25.65 -22.43 -6.60
N LEU A 261 26.48 -22.23 -7.64
CA LEU A 261 26.93 -23.30 -8.52
C LEU A 261 27.36 -24.49 -7.66
N THR A 262 26.81 -25.65 -7.98
CA THR A 262 27.34 -26.94 -7.57
C THR A 262 28.82 -27.00 -7.94
N SER A 263 29.71 -26.99 -6.95
CA SER A 263 31.03 -27.58 -7.14
C SER A 263 30.85 -29.10 -7.09
N GLU A 264 30.82 -29.73 -8.26
CA GLU A 264 31.19 -31.13 -8.39
C GLU A 264 32.59 -31.33 -7.77
N GLY A 265 32.79 -32.43 -7.05
CA GLY A 265 34.14 -32.87 -6.70
C GLY A 265 34.27 -33.68 -5.41
N LYS A 266 33.74 -34.91 -5.40
CA LYS A 266 34.55 -36.10 -5.10
C LYS A 266 33.86 -37.40 -5.51
#